data_AF-A0A917VUL4-F1
#
_entry.id   AF-A0A917VUL4-F1
#
_cell.length_a   1.000
_cell.length_b   1.000
_cell.length_c   1.000
_cell.angle_alpha   90.00
_cell.angle_beta   90.00
_cell.angle_gamma   90.00
#
_symmetry.space_group_name_H-M   'P 1'
#
loop_
_entity.id
_entity.type
_entity.pdbx_description
1 polymer ?
#
loop_
_entity_poly.entity_id
_entity_poly.type
_entity_poly.pdbx_seq_one_letter_code
_entity_poly.pdbx_strand_id
1 'polypeptide(L)'
;MWLANHGPAPSSVDLVRIESGQTPVMPLGNTRVPEGSPPFIAGELEVLWFEEGDGAALYRNGELLAVIPGWADLERGMPGYARDAAGESPFAWPLADALEGLAPRIAKARSYWEWRHGDGAWPSFQQFVMSHLDAKAGPAGRYWDVGGDRLPTVGITERPQEGYTLLSTVGMSCQRMPTVEQYIDRPDTFARIELAVATRGEAAEAARLFLWLARYPWTSVTWLGHGHTARWYRESASFPLGPGYQGVLMLDTVPGLPDLSGFGFSGDEVRWLWLVPVTEPELRLIAEQGHEAVPLTGRLP
;
A
#
# COMPACT_ATOMS: atom_id res chain seq x y z
N MET A 1 2.49 2.88 -21.06
CA MET A 1 3.21 4.16 -21.25
C MET A 1 4.24 4.00 -22.36
N TRP A 2 4.37 4.99 -23.25
CA TRP A 2 5.41 5.07 -24.27
C TRP A 2 6.72 5.67 -23.70
N LEU A 3 7.86 5.22 -24.22
CA LEU A 3 9.20 5.69 -23.79
C LEU A 3 9.99 6.34 -24.92
N ALA A 4 9.98 5.72 -26.09
CA ALA A 4 10.70 6.19 -27.26
C ALA A 4 10.15 5.56 -28.54
N ASN A 5 10.37 6.25 -29.66
CA ASN A 5 10.30 5.63 -30.97
C ASN A 5 11.68 5.05 -31.31
N HIS A 6 11.71 3.89 -31.96
CA HIS A 6 12.95 3.28 -32.48
C HIS A 6 13.11 3.43 -34.00
N GLY A 7 12.32 4.32 -34.58
CA GLY A 7 12.39 4.74 -35.97
C GLY A 7 11.65 6.07 -36.13
N PRO A 8 11.53 6.58 -37.37
CA PRO A 8 10.89 7.85 -37.63
C PRO A 8 9.45 7.91 -37.12
N ALA A 9 9.10 9.03 -36.50
CA ALA A 9 7.76 9.31 -36.00
C ALA A 9 6.78 9.51 -37.18
N PRO A 10 5.62 8.84 -37.17
CA PRO A 10 4.59 9.04 -38.19
C PRO A 10 3.93 10.42 -38.04
N SER A 11 3.28 10.90 -39.09
CA SER A 11 2.53 12.17 -39.04
C SER A 11 1.31 12.12 -38.12
N SER A 12 0.75 10.94 -37.88
CA SER A 12 -0.44 10.72 -37.06
C SER A 12 -0.38 9.34 -36.38
N VAL A 13 -1.24 9.12 -35.40
CA VAL A 13 -1.39 7.82 -34.74
C VAL A 13 -1.77 6.74 -35.75
N ASP A 14 -1.05 5.62 -35.72
CA ASP A 14 -1.35 4.44 -36.52
C ASP A 14 -2.30 3.51 -35.75
N LEU A 15 -3.60 3.66 -36.00
CA LEU A 15 -4.64 2.87 -35.33
C LEU A 15 -4.58 1.39 -35.70
N VAL A 16 -4.25 1.06 -36.96
CA VAL A 16 -4.16 -0.32 -37.43
C VAL A 16 -3.07 -1.09 -36.67
N ARG A 17 -1.95 -0.42 -36.39
CA ARG A 17 -0.88 -0.96 -35.55
C ARG A 17 -1.33 -1.24 -34.12
N ILE A 18 -2.10 -0.34 -33.52
CA ILE A 18 -2.61 -0.49 -32.15
C ILE A 18 -3.64 -1.62 -32.08
N GLU A 19 -4.59 -1.64 -33.01
CA GLU A 19 -5.66 -2.65 -33.09
C GLU A 19 -5.10 -4.07 -33.35
N SER A 20 -3.92 -4.17 -33.97
CA SER A 20 -3.19 -5.42 -34.14
C SER A 20 -2.29 -5.81 -32.96
N GLY A 21 -2.35 -5.07 -31.85
CA GLY A 21 -1.59 -5.36 -30.63
C GLY A 21 -0.10 -5.04 -30.70
N GLN A 22 0.35 -4.29 -31.71
CA GLN A 22 1.75 -3.87 -31.81
C GLN A 22 2.02 -2.63 -30.94
N THR A 23 3.27 -2.47 -30.50
CA THR A 23 3.68 -1.33 -29.67
C THR A 23 3.42 0.01 -30.39
N PRO A 24 2.67 0.94 -29.80
CA PRO A 24 2.37 2.23 -30.42
C PRO A 24 3.65 3.05 -30.67
N VAL A 25 3.62 3.85 -31.74
CA VAL A 25 4.68 4.80 -32.10
C VAL A 25 4.12 6.21 -31.91
N MET A 26 4.83 7.06 -31.18
CA MET A 26 4.43 8.43 -30.92
C MET A 26 4.48 9.26 -32.22
N PRO A 27 3.42 10.02 -32.57
CA PRO A 27 3.43 10.84 -33.78
C PRO A 27 4.38 12.05 -33.64
N LEU A 28 4.75 12.62 -34.79
CA LEU A 28 5.70 13.73 -34.93
C LEU A 28 5.41 14.90 -33.99
N GLY A 29 4.14 15.27 -33.82
CA GLY A 29 3.72 16.37 -32.95
C GLY A 29 3.88 16.11 -31.45
N ASN A 30 4.14 14.86 -31.05
CA ASN A 30 4.14 14.45 -29.65
C ASN A 30 5.45 13.82 -29.15
N THR A 31 6.52 13.87 -29.95
CA THR A 31 7.85 13.40 -29.54
C THR A 31 8.89 14.50 -29.71
N ARG A 32 9.84 14.55 -28.80
CA ARG A 32 11.03 15.42 -28.86
C ARG A 32 12.15 14.83 -29.73
N VAL A 33 12.01 13.56 -30.13
CA VAL A 33 13.00 12.80 -30.92
C VAL A 33 12.30 12.19 -32.15
N PRO A 34 12.00 12.98 -33.18
CA PRO A 34 11.16 12.55 -34.29
C PRO A 34 11.84 11.56 -35.25
N GLU A 35 13.16 11.57 -35.36
CA GLU A 35 13.96 10.57 -36.07
C GLU A 35 14.00 9.20 -35.36
N GLY A 36 13.60 9.16 -34.08
CA GLY A 36 13.71 7.98 -33.22
C GLY A 36 15.07 7.83 -32.57
N SER A 37 15.16 6.85 -31.68
CA SER A 37 16.37 6.55 -30.89
C SER A 37 16.73 5.07 -31.01
N PRO A 38 18.01 4.69 -30.85
CA PRO A 38 18.39 3.29 -30.77
C PRO A 38 17.62 2.53 -29.66
N PRO A 39 17.40 1.22 -29.81
CA PRO A 39 16.81 0.40 -28.76
C PRO A 39 17.55 0.54 -27.42
N PHE A 40 16.80 0.50 -26.31
CA PHE A 40 17.40 0.56 -24.99
C PHE A 40 18.25 -0.68 -24.69
N ILE A 41 19.36 -0.50 -23.97
CA ILE A 41 20.21 -1.57 -23.47
C ILE A 41 19.81 -1.83 -22.02
N ALA A 42 19.46 -3.07 -21.68
CA ALA A 42 18.95 -3.42 -20.35
C ALA A 42 19.88 -3.01 -19.20
N GLY A 43 21.20 -3.12 -19.38
CA GLY A 43 22.19 -2.75 -18.36
C GLY A 43 22.33 -1.24 -18.12
N GLU A 44 21.72 -0.39 -18.96
CA GLU A 44 21.68 1.06 -18.76
C GLU A 44 20.45 1.50 -17.96
N LEU A 45 19.47 0.61 -17.77
CA LEU A 45 18.18 0.93 -17.18
C LEU A 45 18.12 0.54 -15.71
N GLU A 46 17.55 1.42 -14.90
CA GLU A 46 17.31 1.21 -13.47
C GLU A 46 15.86 1.57 -13.14
N VAL A 47 15.16 0.69 -12.41
CA VAL A 47 13.81 0.94 -11.92
C VAL A 47 13.86 1.31 -10.45
N LEU A 48 13.27 2.45 -10.11
CA LEU A 48 13.00 2.86 -8.74
C LEU A 48 11.49 2.76 -8.48
N TRP A 49 11.08 1.79 -7.68
CA TRP A 49 9.69 1.69 -7.22
C TRP A 49 9.36 2.79 -6.22
N PHE A 50 8.14 3.30 -6.24
CA PHE A 50 7.64 4.14 -5.15
C PHE A 50 7.46 3.30 -3.89
N GLU A 51 7.47 3.95 -2.74
CA GLU A 51 7.38 3.26 -1.44
C GLU A 51 6.09 2.43 -1.35
N GLU A 52 4.99 2.99 -1.84
CA GLU A 52 3.67 2.38 -1.89
C GLU A 52 3.64 1.11 -2.77
N GLY A 53 4.55 0.99 -3.74
CA GLY A 53 4.64 -0.13 -4.68
C GLY A 53 3.66 -0.07 -5.86
N ASP A 54 2.88 1.01 -5.98
CA ASP A 54 1.91 1.23 -7.06
C ASP A 54 2.40 2.23 -8.12
N GLY A 55 3.60 2.79 -7.96
CA GLY A 55 4.26 3.66 -8.93
C GLY A 55 5.74 3.30 -9.14
N ALA A 56 6.31 3.77 -10.24
CA ALA A 56 7.71 3.54 -10.59
C ALA A 56 8.31 4.69 -11.39
N ALA A 57 9.58 4.98 -11.15
CA ALA A 57 10.45 5.81 -11.97
C ALA A 57 11.46 4.93 -12.71
N LEU A 58 11.68 5.22 -13.99
CA LEU A 58 12.67 4.57 -14.83
C LEU A 58 13.81 5.54 -15.10
N TYR A 59 15.03 5.08 -14.87
CA TYR A 59 16.26 5.80 -15.15
C TYR A 59 17.01 5.14 -16.30
N ARG A 60 17.79 5.95 -17.03
CA ARG A 60 18.80 5.49 -17.98
C ARG A 60 20.11 6.19 -17.68
N ASN A 61 21.16 5.42 -17.37
CA ASN A 61 22.49 5.96 -17.04
C ASN A 61 22.43 7.06 -15.95
N GLY A 62 21.59 6.88 -14.94
CA GLY A 62 21.38 7.85 -13.85
C GLY A 62 20.46 9.03 -14.17
N GLU A 63 20.00 9.18 -15.41
CA GLU A 63 19.05 10.23 -15.79
C GLU A 63 17.61 9.72 -15.78
N LEU A 64 16.68 10.53 -15.25
CA LEU A 64 15.27 10.16 -15.20
C LEU A 64 14.68 10.11 -16.62
N LEU A 65 14.20 8.94 -17.03
CA LEU A 65 13.65 8.68 -18.35
C LEU A 65 12.12 8.76 -18.35
N ALA A 66 11.47 8.18 -17.34
CA ALA A 66 10.01 8.13 -17.29
C ALA A 66 9.48 7.88 -15.86
N VAL A 67 8.21 8.19 -15.62
CA VAL A 67 7.53 7.97 -14.35
C VAL A 67 6.09 7.51 -14.60
N ILE A 68 5.72 6.38 -14.00
CA ILE A 68 4.33 5.93 -13.86
C ILE A 68 3.96 6.17 -12.38
N PRO A 69 3.23 7.25 -12.05
CA PRO A 69 2.78 7.45 -10.68
C PRO A 69 1.64 6.48 -10.31
N GLY A 70 1.37 6.32 -9.01
CA GLY A 70 0.30 5.45 -8.52
C GLY A 70 -1.12 5.87 -8.92
N TRP A 71 -1.30 7.12 -9.36
CA TRP A 71 -2.55 7.66 -9.91
C TRP A 71 -2.60 7.66 -11.45
N ALA A 72 -1.64 7.03 -12.13
CA ALA A 72 -1.73 6.84 -13.57
C ALA A 72 -2.93 5.97 -13.91
N ASP A 73 -3.74 6.43 -14.86
CA ASP A 73 -4.98 5.79 -15.25
C ASP A 73 -5.12 5.88 -16.78
N LEU A 74 -4.84 4.77 -17.46
CA LEU A 74 -4.92 4.69 -18.92
C LEU A 74 -6.36 4.86 -19.43
N GLU A 75 -7.37 4.42 -18.66
CA GLU A 75 -8.77 4.54 -19.05
C GLU A 75 -9.23 6.01 -19.01
N ARG A 76 -8.66 6.80 -18.10
CA ARG A 76 -8.87 8.25 -18.01
C ARG A 76 -7.90 9.07 -18.85
N GLY A 77 -7.05 8.44 -19.66
CA GLY A 77 -6.10 9.13 -20.54
C GLY A 77 -4.89 9.72 -19.81
N MET A 78 -4.50 9.17 -18.66
CA MET A 78 -3.35 9.56 -17.85
C MET A 78 -2.25 8.47 -17.88
N PRO A 79 -1.52 8.31 -18.99
CA PRO A 79 -0.64 7.16 -19.24
C PRO A 79 0.69 7.15 -18.47
N GLY A 80 0.99 8.21 -17.72
CA GLY A 80 2.29 8.49 -17.11
C GLY A 80 3.13 9.48 -17.92
N TYR A 81 4.37 9.69 -17.48
CA TYR A 81 5.23 10.76 -17.95
C TYR A 81 6.51 10.22 -18.56
N ALA A 82 6.91 10.74 -19.73
CA ALA A 82 8.16 10.37 -20.40
C ALA A 82 8.98 11.62 -20.75
N ARG A 83 10.31 11.52 -20.61
CA ARG A 83 11.25 12.62 -20.89
C ARG A 83 11.13 13.15 -22.31
N ASP A 84 10.96 12.24 -23.27
CA ASP A 84 11.00 12.56 -24.70
C ASP A 84 9.60 12.80 -25.28
N ALA A 85 8.55 12.81 -24.45
CA ALA A 85 7.20 13.19 -24.88
C ALA A 85 7.06 14.70 -25.04
N ALA A 86 6.20 15.14 -25.96
CA ALA A 86 5.85 16.53 -26.20
C ALA A 86 4.32 16.69 -26.24
N GLY A 87 3.79 17.65 -25.48
CA GLY A 87 2.34 17.79 -25.29
C GLY A 87 1.67 16.54 -24.69
N GLU A 88 0.41 16.68 -24.33
CA GLU A 88 -0.38 15.54 -23.86
C GLU A 88 -0.77 14.62 -25.03
N SER A 89 -0.65 13.31 -24.81
CA SER A 89 -1.06 12.28 -25.75
C SER A 89 -1.63 11.08 -24.98
N PRO A 90 -2.38 10.18 -25.65
CA PRO A 90 -2.83 8.93 -25.03
C PRO A 90 -1.69 7.98 -24.61
N PHE A 91 -0.43 8.23 -25.02
CA PHE A 91 0.67 7.28 -24.79
C PHE A 91 1.63 7.70 -23.67
N ALA A 92 1.88 9.00 -23.54
CA ALA A 92 2.71 9.61 -22.50
C ALA A 92 2.46 11.13 -22.46
N TRP A 93 2.64 11.73 -21.29
CA TRP A 93 2.72 13.17 -21.11
C TRP A 93 4.17 13.62 -20.89
N PRO A 94 4.52 14.91 -21.08
CA PRO A 94 5.88 15.37 -20.92
C PRO A 94 6.30 15.34 -19.45
N LEU A 95 7.40 14.65 -19.16
CA LEU A 95 7.93 14.56 -17.79
C LEU A 95 8.34 15.91 -17.21
N ALA A 96 8.82 16.83 -18.06
CA ALA A 96 9.23 18.16 -17.63
C ALA A 96 8.10 18.93 -16.94
N ASP A 97 6.86 18.73 -17.37
CA ASP A 97 5.70 19.48 -16.88
C ASP A 97 5.24 19.02 -15.49
N ALA A 98 5.59 17.78 -15.10
CA ALA A 98 5.21 17.19 -13.81
C ALA A 98 6.39 17.05 -12.83
N LEU A 99 7.62 17.42 -13.25
CA LEU A 99 8.83 17.13 -12.48
C LEU A 99 8.83 17.81 -11.10
N GLU A 100 8.28 19.02 -10.99
CA GLU A 100 8.19 19.75 -9.72
C GLU A 100 7.42 18.95 -8.65
N GLY A 101 6.29 18.33 -9.04
CA GLY A 101 5.46 17.52 -8.14
C GLY A 101 5.96 16.08 -7.95
N LEU A 102 6.70 15.54 -8.92
CA LEU A 102 7.22 14.17 -8.90
C LEU A 102 8.58 14.06 -8.21
N ALA A 103 9.45 15.06 -8.31
CA ALA A 103 10.80 15.00 -7.76
C ALA A 103 10.83 14.71 -6.24
N PRO A 104 9.99 15.31 -5.39
CA PRO A 104 9.95 14.97 -3.97
C PRO A 104 9.54 13.52 -3.70
N ARG A 105 8.61 12.98 -4.50
CA ARG A 105 8.15 11.59 -4.39
C ARG A 105 9.25 10.60 -4.77
N ILE A 106 9.95 10.88 -5.86
CA ILE A 106 11.09 10.09 -6.33
C ILE A 106 12.22 10.11 -5.28
N ALA A 107 12.50 11.27 -4.68
CA ALA A 107 13.48 11.38 -3.60
C ALA A 107 13.07 10.56 -2.37
N LYS A 108 11.79 10.66 -1.92
CA LYS A 108 11.26 9.86 -0.81
C LYS A 108 11.35 8.36 -1.09
N ALA A 109 11.01 7.93 -2.30
CA ALA A 109 11.14 6.54 -2.72
C ALA A 109 12.58 6.03 -2.64
N ARG A 110 13.56 6.81 -3.12
CA ARG A 110 14.99 6.46 -3.02
C ARG A 110 15.42 6.32 -1.57
N SER A 111 15.13 7.31 -0.73
CA SER A 111 15.47 7.27 0.70
C SER A 111 14.80 6.10 1.43
N TYR A 112 13.56 5.76 1.08
CA TYR A 112 12.88 4.58 1.63
C TYR A 112 13.63 3.30 1.28
N TRP A 113 14.00 3.07 0.02
CA TRP A 113 14.71 1.86 -0.37
C TRP A 113 16.14 1.80 0.14
N GLU A 114 16.85 2.93 0.24
CA GLU A 114 18.16 3.02 0.88
C GLU A 114 18.07 2.62 2.37
N TRP A 115 17.08 3.17 3.10
CA TRP A 115 16.82 2.74 4.48
C TRP A 115 16.47 1.26 4.54
N ARG A 116 15.57 0.79 3.68
CA ARG A 116 15.02 -0.56 3.74
C ARG A 116 16.08 -1.64 3.55
N HIS A 117 17.05 -1.40 2.67
CA HIS A 117 18.19 -2.28 2.41
C HIS A 117 19.38 -2.01 3.33
N GLY A 118 19.31 -0.97 4.15
CA GLY A 118 20.37 -0.63 5.09
C GLY A 118 20.51 -1.65 6.22
N ASP A 119 21.75 -1.89 6.64
CA ASP A 119 22.05 -2.79 7.75
C ASP A 119 21.36 -2.30 9.04
N GLY A 120 20.68 -3.22 9.72
CA GLY A 120 20.01 -2.91 11.00
C GLY A 120 18.70 -2.13 10.88
N ALA A 121 18.20 -1.84 9.67
CA ALA A 121 16.94 -1.12 9.46
C ALA A 121 15.75 -1.81 10.16
N TRP A 122 15.61 -3.11 9.95
CA TRP A 122 14.54 -3.91 10.57
C TRP A 122 14.68 -4.01 12.09
N PRO A 123 15.83 -4.45 12.66
CA PRO A 123 16.02 -4.49 14.12
C PRO A 123 15.74 -3.14 14.81
N SER A 124 16.16 -2.04 14.20
CA SER A 124 15.94 -0.69 14.76
C SER A 124 14.45 -0.32 14.78
N PHE A 125 13.74 -0.58 13.67
CA PHE A 125 12.29 -0.37 13.61
C PHE A 125 11.57 -1.25 14.63
N GLN A 126 11.90 -2.55 14.68
CA GLN A 126 11.30 -3.51 15.59
C GLN A 126 11.49 -3.08 17.05
N GLN A 127 12.67 -2.59 17.43
CA GLN A 127 12.91 -2.08 18.77
C GLN A 127 11.99 -0.88 19.10
N PHE A 128 11.85 0.06 18.17
CA PHE A 128 11.06 1.27 18.38
C PHE A 128 9.56 0.96 18.55
N VAL A 129 8.99 0.16 17.65
CA VAL A 129 7.56 -0.23 17.72
C VAL A 129 7.27 -1.12 18.93
N MET A 130 8.18 -2.02 19.32
CA MET A 130 7.99 -2.83 20.52
C MET A 130 8.01 -1.98 21.79
N SER A 131 8.90 -0.99 21.87
CA SER A 131 8.94 -0.04 23.00
C SER A 131 7.67 0.80 23.11
N HIS A 132 7.12 1.24 21.97
CA HIS A 132 5.83 1.94 21.93
C HIS A 132 4.69 1.05 22.44
N LEU A 133 4.60 -0.16 21.93
CA LEU A 133 3.57 -1.12 22.33
C LEU A 133 3.72 -1.55 23.79
N ASP A 134 4.95 -1.67 24.33
CA ASP A 134 5.19 -1.93 25.75
C ASP A 134 4.59 -0.80 26.62
N ALA A 135 4.78 0.46 26.21
CA ALA A 135 4.25 1.61 26.93
C ALA A 135 2.71 1.72 26.87
N LYS A 136 2.10 1.31 25.75
CA LYS A 136 0.65 1.43 25.52
C LYS A 136 -0.16 0.22 25.99
N ALA A 137 0.41 -0.98 25.88
CA ALA A 137 -0.30 -2.25 26.07
C ALA A 137 0.41 -3.21 27.04
N GLY A 138 1.45 -2.77 27.75
CA GLY A 138 2.19 -3.62 28.68
C GLY A 138 3.12 -4.61 27.96
N PRO A 139 3.88 -5.46 28.70
CA PRO A 139 4.98 -6.24 28.15
C PRO A 139 4.57 -7.29 27.11
N ALA A 140 5.48 -7.58 26.19
CA ALA A 140 5.27 -8.63 25.20
C ALA A 140 5.29 -10.03 25.81
N GLY A 141 4.39 -10.88 25.32
CA GLY A 141 4.43 -12.32 25.50
C GLY A 141 5.27 -12.96 24.39
N ARG A 142 4.62 -13.53 23.37
CA ARG A 142 5.27 -14.18 22.24
C ARG A 142 5.38 -13.25 21.02
N TYR A 143 6.34 -13.55 20.15
CA TYR A 143 6.56 -12.89 18.87
C TYR A 143 6.74 -13.94 17.77
N TRP A 144 6.08 -13.77 16.63
CA TRP A 144 6.29 -14.59 15.42
C TRP A 144 6.72 -13.70 14.26
N ASP A 145 7.71 -14.17 13.51
CA ASP A 145 7.96 -13.65 12.17
C ASP A 145 7.05 -14.41 11.18
N VAL A 146 6.24 -13.67 10.43
CA VAL A 146 5.35 -14.21 9.39
C VAL A 146 5.61 -13.59 8.01
N GLY A 147 6.62 -12.73 7.89
CA GLY A 147 6.89 -11.95 6.68
C GLY A 147 7.64 -12.74 5.61
N GLY A 148 8.54 -13.64 6.03
CA GLY A 148 9.52 -14.26 5.12
C GLY A 148 10.28 -13.19 4.31
N ASP A 149 10.70 -13.54 3.11
CA ASP A 149 11.45 -12.62 2.22
C ASP A 149 10.57 -11.63 1.46
N ARG A 150 9.27 -11.59 1.77
CA ARG A 150 8.32 -10.80 0.98
C ARG A 150 7.93 -9.52 1.70
N LEU A 151 7.59 -8.48 0.93
CA LEU A 151 7.22 -7.17 1.46
C LEU A 151 5.69 -6.98 1.61
N PRO A 152 5.26 -6.13 2.58
CA PRO A 152 6.08 -5.65 3.71
C PRO A 152 6.47 -6.82 4.63
N THR A 153 7.59 -6.67 5.36
CA THR A 153 7.94 -7.64 6.42
C THR A 153 6.98 -7.45 7.57
N VAL A 154 6.34 -8.54 8.00
CA VAL A 154 5.34 -8.51 9.06
C VAL A 154 5.73 -9.51 10.15
N GLY A 155 5.88 -9.00 11.36
CA GLY A 155 5.85 -9.77 12.59
C GLY A 155 4.49 -9.69 13.26
N ILE A 156 4.24 -10.57 14.22
CA ILE A 156 3.07 -10.55 15.09
C ILE A 156 3.55 -10.62 16.53
N THR A 157 3.01 -9.77 17.40
CA THR A 157 3.28 -9.78 18.84
C THR A 157 2.01 -10.09 19.63
N GLU A 158 2.11 -10.96 20.63
CA GLU A 158 1.09 -11.19 21.66
C GLU A 158 1.40 -10.37 22.91
N ARG A 159 0.37 -9.82 23.55
CA ARG A 159 0.44 -9.09 24.82
C ARG A 159 -0.71 -9.53 25.72
N PRO A 160 -0.44 -10.33 26.78
CA PRO A 160 -1.46 -10.76 27.73
C PRO A 160 -2.10 -9.55 28.43
N GLN A 161 -3.43 -9.54 28.51
CA GLN A 161 -4.22 -8.54 29.23
C GLN A 161 -5.11 -9.23 30.27
N GLU A 162 -5.76 -8.45 31.13
CA GLU A 162 -6.77 -8.99 32.03
C GLU A 162 -7.99 -9.48 31.24
N GLY A 163 -8.13 -10.80 31.11
CA GLY A 163 -9.30 -11.44 30.49
C GLY A 163 -9.28 -11.59 28.97
N TYR A 164 -8.18 -11.21 28.29
CA TYR A 164 -7.97 -11.44 26.84
C TYR A 164 -6.47 -11.35 26.48
N THR A 165 -6.13 -11.73 25.25
CA THR A 165 -4.80 -11.51 24.65
C THR A 165 -4.93 -10.50 23.52
N LEU A 166 -4.10 -9.45 23.53
CA LEU A 166 -3.96 -8.52 22.43
C LEU A 166 -2.90 -9.07 21.47
N LEU A 167 -3.25 -9.20 20.19
CA LEU A 167 -2.30 -9.43 19.13
C LEU A 167 -2.19 -8.18 18.25
N SER A 168 -0.99 -7.90 17.77
CA SER A 168 -0.77 -6.82 16.80
C SER A 168 0.29 -7.18 15.79
N THR A 169 0.13 -6.69 14.56
CA THR A 169 1.20 -6.74 13.57
C THR A 169 2.31 -5.77 13.93
N VAL A 170 3.51 -6.07 13.43
CA VAL A 170 4.69 -5.25 13.49
C VAL A 170 5.31 -5.21 12.10
N GLY A 171 5.44 -4.03 11.51
CA GLY A 171 6.18 -3.84 10.26
C GLY A 171 5.32 -3.60 9.02
N MET A 172 3.99 -3.70 9.11
CA MET A 172 3.13 -3.21 8.02
C MET A 172 3.38 -1.74 7.77
N SER A 173 3.55 -0.96 8.84
CA SER A 173 3.76 0.48 8.79
C SER A 173 5.12 0.90 8.24
N CYS A 174 6.07 -0.03 8.08
CA CYS A 174 7.34 0.25 7.39
C CYS A 174 7.11 0.71 5.95
N GLN A 175 6.05 0.24 5.30
CA GLN A 175 5.71 0.60 3.93
C GLN A 175 4.39 1.37 3.92
N ARG A 176 4.28 2.41 3.08
CA ARG A 176 3.00 3.09 2.87
C ARG A 176 2.06 2.19 2.08
N MET A 177 0.76 2.23 2.37
CA MET A 177 -0.26 1.55 1.59
C MET A 177 -0.48 2.26 0.25
N PRO A 178 -0.75 1.50 -0.83
CA PRO A 178 -1.16 2.04 -2.12
C PRO A 178 -2.39 2.93 -2.07
N THR A 179 -2.55 3.77 -3.10
CA THR A 179 -3.78 4.50 -3.46
C THR A 179 -4.38 5.47 -2.43
N VAL A 180 -3.88 5.56 -1.19
CA VAL A 180 -4.41 6.44 -0.13
C VAL A 180 -4.51 7.90 -0.59
N GLU A 181 -3.51 8.40 -1.29
CA GLU A 181 -3.47 9.79 -1.79
C GLU A 181 -4.53 10.11 -2.85
N GLN A 182 -5.17 9.10 -3.45
CA GLN A 182 -6.27 9.32 -4.39
C GLN A 182 -7.61 9.57 -3.68
N TYR A 183 -7.71 9.19 -2.40
CA TYR A 183 -8.96 9.25 -1.64
C TYR A 183 -8.90 10.24 -0.46
N ILE A 184 -7.69 10.57 0.02
CA ILE A 184 -7.49 11.33 1.25
C ILE A 184 -6.54 12.51 1.04
N ASP A 185 -7.00 13.71 1.39
CA ASP A 185 -6.22 14.97 1.26
C ASP A 185 -4.95 15.01 2.12
N ARG A 186 -4.93 14.24 3.23
CA ARG A 186 -3.81 14.11 4.18
C ARG A 186 -3.31 12.66 4.23
N PRO A 187 -2.64 12.17 3.18
CA PRO A 187 -2.23 10.77 3.12
C PRO A 187 -1.16 10.43 4.18
N ASP A 188 -0.40 11.40 4.68
CA ASP A 188 0.56 11.25 5.79
C ASP A 188 -0.08 10.73 7.08
N THR A 189 -1.38 10.95 7.28
CA THR A 189 -2.09 10.46 8.47
C THR A 189 -2.75 9.09 8.30
N PHE A 190 -2.82 8.54 7.08
CA PHE A 190 -3.56 7.30 6.78
C PHE A 190 -2.77 6.26 6.00
N ALA A 191 -1.60 6.62 5.46
CA ALA A 191 -0.83 5.75 4.60
C ALA A 191 -0.11 4.62 5.34
N ARG A 192 0.08 4.71 6.66
CA ARG A 192 0.77 3.68 7.45
C ARG A 192 -0.16 3.14 8.52
N ILE A 193 -0.28 1.82 8.54
CA ILE A 193 -1.09 1.13 9.54
C ILE A 193 -0.35 -0.05 10.14
N GLU A 194 -0.80 -0.44 11.32
CA GLU A 194 -0.69 -1.78 11.84
C GLU A 194 -2.10 -2.32 12.11
N LEU A 195 -2.24 -3.63 12.25
CA LEU A 195 -3.49 -4.27 12.64
C LEU A 195 -3.40 -4.72 14.10
N ALA A 196 -4.54 -4.72 14.80
CA ALA A 196 -4.67 -5.27 16.13
C ALA A 196 -5.94 -6.12 16.27
N VAL A 197 -5.91 -7.11 17.13
CA VAL A 197 -7.08 -7.90 17.51
C VAL A 197 -6.96 -8.28 18.97
N ALA A 198 -8.05 -8.21 19.73
CA ALA A 198 -8.12 -8.83 21.05
C ALA A 198 -8.86 -10.17 20.93
N THR A 199 -8.45 -11.18 21.70
CA THR A 199 -9.12 -12.48 21.68
C THR A 199 -9.10 -13.13 23.05
N ARG A 200 -10.20 -13.82 23.39
CA ARG A 200 -10.24 -14.75 24.53
C ARG A 200 -9.90 -16.19 24.16
N GLY A 201 -9.80 -16.47 22.85
CA GLY A 201 -9.47 -17.77 22.32
C GLY A 201 -7.96 -17.99 22.16
N GLU A 202 -7.62 -18.99 21.35
CA GLU A 202 -6.24 -19.29 21.00
C GLU A 202 -5.66 -18.18 20.11
N ALA A 203 -4.60 -17.53 20.58
CA ALA A 203 -3.95 -16.44 19.88
C ALA A 203 -3.42 -16.84 18.49
N ALA A 204 -2.94 -18.09 18.34
CA ALA A 204 -2.51 -18.63 17.05
C ALA A 204 -3.65 -18.70 16.01
N GLU A 205 -4.89 -18.93 16.44
CA GLU A 205 -6.04 -18.90 15.53
C GLU A 205 -6.35 -17.46 15.14
N ALA A 206 -6.44 -16.53 16.10
CA ALA A 206 -6.67 -15.11 15.83
C ALA A 206 -5.62 -14.50 14.86
N ALA A 207 -4.36 -14.92 14.97
CA ALA A 207 -3.26 -14.49 14.10
C ALA A 207 -3.51 -14.78 12.60
N ARG A 208 -4.40 -15.72 12.26
CA ARG A 208 -4.79 -15.99 10.86
C ARG A 208 -5.45 -14.79 10.19
N LEU A 209 -6.07 -13.88 10.95
CA LEU A 209 -6.57 -12.61 10.42
C LEU A 209 -5.45 -11.74 9.85
N PHE A 210 -4.28 -11.72 10.50
CA PHE A 210 -3.12 -10.98 10.01
C PHE A 210 -2.49 -11.65 8.80
N LEU A 211 -2.43 -12.99 8.76
CA LEU A 211 -1.97 -13.71 7.56
C LEU A 211 -2.85 -13.41 6.33
N TRP A 212 -4.12 -13.10 6.55
CA TRP A 212 -5.06 -12.70 5.51
C TRP A 212 -4.90 -11.23 5.10
N LEU A 213 -4.86 -10.30 6.06
CA LEU A 213 -4.98 -8.86 5.79
C LEU A 213 -3.67 -8.10 5.74
N ALA A 214 -2.61 -8.57 6.40
CA ALA A 214 -1.41 -7.77 6.63
C ALA A 214 -0.64 -7.41 5.35
N ARG A 215 -0.93 -8.09 4.23
CA ARG A 215 -0.29 -7.84 2.94
C ARG A 215 -1.28 -7.50 1.84
N TYR A 216 -2.57 -7.57 2.16
CA TYR A 216 -3.66 -7.30 1.25
C TYR A 216 -3.56 -5.95 0.54
N PRO A 217 -3.24 -4.82 1.23
CA PRO A 217 -3.08 -3.51 0.58
C PRO A 217 -2.16 -3.53 -0.64
N TRP A 218 -0.98 -4.12 -0.50
CA TRP A 218 0.03 -4.15 -1.56
C TRP A 218 -0.26 -5.20 -2.63
N THR A 219 -0.85 -6.35 -2.27
CA THR A 219 -1.19 -7.37 -3.27
C THR A 219 -2.40 -7.00 -4.12
N SER A 220 -3.28 -6.14 -3.60
CA SER A 220 -4.52 -5.74 -4.26
C SER A 220 -4.56 -4.27 -4.65
N VAL A 221 -3.43 -3.55 -4.51
CA VAL A 221 -3.29 -2.13 -4.85
C VAL A 221 -4.43 -1.29 -4.23
N THR A 222 -4.57 -1.42 -2.91
CA THR A 222 -5.66 -0.83 -2.13
C THR A 222 -5.15 -0.41 -0.75
N TRP A 223 -6.04 0.13 0.08
CA TRP A 223 -5.73 0.55 1.45
C TRP A 223 -6.82 0.12 2.44
N LEU A 224 -6.43 0.00 3.70
CA LEU A 224 -7.31 -0.32 4.81
C LEU A 224 -7.45 0.90 5.72
N GLY A 225 -8.66 1.19 6.15
CA GLY A 225 -8.98 2.42 6.87
C GLY A 225 -10.00 2.19 7.98
N HIS A 226 -10.14 3.21 8.84
CA HIS A 226 -11.22 3.27 9.82
C HIS A 226 -12.58 3.16 9.10
N GLY A 227 -13.47 2.33 9.63
CA GLY A 227 -14.79 2.06 9.05
C GLY A 227 -14.79 1.05 7.90
N HIS A 228 -13.63 0.65 7.37
CA HIS A 228 -13.57 -0.36 6.31
C HIS A 228 -13.95 -1.74 6.84
N THR A 229 -14.52 -2.56 5.97
CA THR A 229 -14.84 -3.95 6.26
C THR A 229 -14.11 -4.90 5.33
N ALA A 230 -13.83 -6.11 5.82
CA ALA A 230 -13.34 -7.20 5.00
C ALA A 230 -14.13 -8.48 5.31
N ARG A 231 -14.64 -9.14 4.27
CA ARG A 231 -15.35 -10.43 4.39
C ARG A 231 -14.36 -11.59 4.32
N TRP A 232 -14.47 -12.52 5.27
CA TRP A 232 -13.63 -13.72 5.30
C TRP A 232 -13.81 -14.53 4.01
N TYR A 233 -12.68 -14.90 3.40
CA TYR A 233 -12.64 -15.49 2.07
C TYR A 233 -12.95 -16.99 2.04
N ARG A 234 -13.14 -17.63 3.20
CA ARG A 234 -13.53 -19.04 3.35
C ARG A 234 -14.90 -19.17 3.97
N GLU A 235 -15.36 -20.40 4.15
CA GLU A 235 -16.61 -20.72 4.86
C GLU A 235 -16.64 -20.09 6.26
N SER A 236 -17.77 -19.49 6.62
CA SER A 236 -17.95 -18.75 7.88
C SER A 236 -17.67 -19.58 9.14
N ALA A 237 -17.87 -20.89 9.09
CA ALA A 237 -17.55 -21.79 10.19
C ALA A 237 -16.04 -21.88 10.49
N SER A 238 -15.19 -21.48 9.54
CA SER A 238 -13.73 -21.43 9.67
C SER A 238 -13.19 -20.06 10.12
N PHE A 239 -14.06 -19.14 10.53
CA PHE A 239 -13.64 -17.80 10.92
C PHE A 239 -12.72 -17.85 12.15
N PRO A 240 -11.56 -17.14 12.13
CA PRO A 240 -10.53 -17.27 13.17
C PRO A 240 -10.96 -16.98 14.62
N LEU A 241 -11.95 -16.11 14.83
CA LEU A 241 -12.44 -15.75 16.18
C LEU A 241 -13.71 -16.50 16.59
N GLY A 242 -14.07 -17.54 15.86
CA GLY A 242 -15.17 -18.43 16.21
C GLY A 242 -16.32 -18.44 15.21
N PRO A 243 -17.16 -19.50 15.26
CA PRO A 243 -18.27 -19.68 14.34
C PRO A 243 -19.36 -18.62 14.58
N GLY A 244 -19.84 -17.99 13.51
CA GLY A 244 -20.91 -16.97 13.56
C GLY A 244 -20.50 -15.62 13.00
N TYR A 245 -19.20 -15.35 12.93
CA TYR A 245 -18.65 -14.19 12.24
C TYR A 245 -18.37 -14.49 10.77
N GLN A 246 -18.43 -13.44 9.94
CA GLN A 246 -18.19 -13.54 8.49
C GLN A 246 -17.13 -12.55 7.99
N GLY A 247 -16.60 -11.72 8.88
CA GLY A 247 -15.64 -10.69 8.49
C GLY A 247 -15.20 -9.86 9.67
N VAL A 248 -14.51 -8.77 9.35
CA VAL A 248 -14.04 -7.78 10.32
C VAL A 248 -14.46 -6.38 9.89
N LEU A 249 -14.76 -5.54 10.87
CA LEU A 249 -14.80 -4.09 10.80
C LEU A 249 -13.50 -3.54 11.36
N MET A 250 -12.90 -2.56 10.70
CA MET A 250 -11.62 -1.96 11.08
C MET A 250 -11.86 -0.62 11.75
N LEU A 251 -11.39 -0.45 13.00
CA LEU A 251 -11.58 0.78 13.77
C LEU A 251 -10.26 1.24 14.39
N ASP A 252 -10.02 2.54 14.47
CA ASP A 252 -8.85 3.10 15.14
C ASP A 252 -8.97 3.05 16.68
N THR A 253 -10.20 3.14 17.18
CA THR A 253 -10.53 3.09 18.60
C THR A 253 -11.68 2.12 18.85
N VAL A 254 -11.54 1.28 19.89
CA VAL A 254 -12.61 0.42 20.38
C VAL A 254 -12.75 0.62 21.89
N PRO A 255 -13.95 0.95 22.40
CA PRO A 255 -14.16 1.15 23.83
C PRO A 255 -13.70 -0.06 24.67
N GLY A 256 -12.88 0.18 25.68
CA GLY A 256 -12.36 -0.86 26.57
C GLY A 256 -11.06 -1.52 26.10
N LEU A 257 -10.55 -1.18 24.91
CA LEU A 257 -9.22 -1.59 24.44
C LEU A 257 -8.20 -0.43 24.61
N PRO A 258 -6.89 -0.71 24.72
CA PRO A 258 -5.88 0.32 24.90
C PRO A 258 -5.77 1.23 23.67
N ASP A 259 -5.45 2.50 23.91
CA ASP A 259 -5.13 3.47 22.86
C ASP A 259 -3.68 3.28 22.37
N LEU A 260 -3.53 2.71 21.17
CA LEU A 260 -2.26 2.43 20.54
C LEU A 260 -1.71 3.60 19.70
N SER A 261 -2.37 4.77 19.70
CA SER A 261 -1.95 5.95 18.94
C SER A 261 -0.65 6.58 19.45
N GLY A 262 -0.06 7.47 18.64
CA GLY A 262 1.12 8.27 19.01
C GLY A 262 2.45 7.72 18.50
N PHE A 263 2.43 6.66 17.70
CA PHE A 263 3.60 6.19 16.97
C PHE A 263 3.66 6.83 15.58
N GLY A 264 4.87 7.09 15.10
CA GLY A 264 5.10 7.60 13.75
C GLY A 264 6.32 6.94 13.12
N PHE A 265 6.33 6.83 11.81
CA PHE A 265 7.44 6.27 11.07
C PHE A 265 7.72 7.09 9.81
N SER A 266 8.98 7.48 9.60
CA SER A 266 9.41 8.32 8.46
C SER A 266 8.60 9.62 8.31
N GLY A 267 8.19 10.22 9.43
CA GLY A 267 7.40 11.45 9.49
C GLY A 267 5.88 11.27 9.31
N ASP A 268 5.40 10.08 8.98
CA ASP A 268 3.98 9.77 8.83
C ASP A 268 3.42 9.16 10.14
N GLU A 269 2.15 9.43 10.45
CA GLU A 269 1.45 8.81 11.58
C GLU A 269 1.17 7.33 11.27
N VAL A 270 1.32 6.46 12.28
CA VAL A 270 0.92 5.05 12.16
C VAL A 270 -0.37 4.81 12.94
N ARG A 271 -1.40 4.32 12.24
CA ARG A 271 -2.69 3.96 12.84
C ARG A 271 -2.78 2.47 13.11
N TRP A 272 -3.20 2.09 14.31
CA TRP A 272 -3.60 0.72 14.60
C TRP A 272 -5.08 0.55 14.26
N LEU A 273 -5.38 -0.34 13.34
CA LEU A 273 -6.74 -0.73 13.03
C LEU A 273 -7.10 -2.01 13.79
N TRP A 274 -7.98 -1.85 14.77
CA TRP A 274 -8.63 -2.94 15.48
C TRP A 274 -9.55 -3.71 14.55
N LEU A 275 -9.32 -5.02 14.46
CA LEU A 275 -10.14 -5.97 13.72
C LEU A 275 -11.28 -6.45 14.62
N VAL A 276 -12.44 -5.83 14.50
CA VAL A 276 -13.64 -6.20 15.25
C VAL A 276 -14.44 -7.22 14.45
N PRO A 277 -14.66 -8.45 14.95
CA PRO A 277 -15.42 -9.45 14.24
C PRO A 277 -16.87 -9.02 14.06
N VAL A 278 -17.40 -9.24 12.86
CA VAL A 278 -18.77 -8.88 12.49
C VAL A 278 -19.51 -10.04 11.87
N THR A 279 -20.81 -10.09 12.15
CA THR A 279 -21.73 -11.07 11.59
C THR A 279 -22.18 -10.66 10.18
N GLU A 280 -22.84 -11.57 9.48
CA GLU A 280 -23.39 -11.28 8.16
C GLU A 280 -24.47 -10.18 8.15
N PRO A 281 -25.45 -10.16 9.08
CA PRO A 281 -26.36 -9.03 9.21
C PRO A 281 -25.65 -7.69 9.47
N GLU A 282 -24.56 -7.71 10.24
CA GLU A 282 -23.78 -6.49 10.53
C GLU A 282 -23.02 -6.00 9.31
N LEU A 283 -22.42 -6.88 8.50
CA LEU A 283 -21.80 -6.49 7.24
C LEU A 283 -22.79 -5.78 6.31
N ARG A 284 -24.04 -6.27 6.22
CA ARG A 284 -25.09 -5.59 5.47
C ARG A 284 -25.49 -4.25 6.08
N LEU A 285 -25.64 -4.20 7.41
CA LEU A 285 -25.96 -2.97 8.12
C LEU A 285 -24.90 -1.89 7.88
N ILE A 286 -23.63 -2.25 7.92
CA ILE A 286 -22.51 -1.33 7.66
C ILE A 286 -22.55 -0.83 6.20
N ALA A 287 -22.82 -1.71 5.24
CA ALA A 287 -22.94 -1.32 3.84
C ALA A 287 -24.12 -0.37 3.57
N GLU A 288 -25.22 -0.51 4.33
CA GLU A 288 -26.43 0.30 4.17
C GLU A 288 -26.41 1.61 4.96
N GLN A 289 -25.83 1.62 6.16
CA GLN A 289 -26.00 2.70 7.15
C GLN A 289 -24.68 3.27 7.70
N GLY A 290 -23.53 2.75 7.27
CA GLY A 290 -22.23 3.14 7.81
C GLY A 290 -21.83 2.32 9.05
N HIS A 291 -20.56 2.41 9.42
CA HIS A 291 -19.98 1.59 10.47
C HIS A 291 -20.48 1.97 11.87
N GLU A 292 -20.94 3.20 12.06
CA GLU A 292 -21.49 3.72 13.32
C GLU A 292 -22.78 3.01 13.74
N ALA A 293 -23.46 2.35 12.81
CA ALA A 293 -24.69 1.60 13.06
C ALA A 293 -24.44 0.30 13.85
N VAL A 294 -23.19 -0.18 13.96
CA VAL A 294 -22.86 -1.40 14.69
C VAL A 294 -22.47 -1.07 16.14
N PRO A 295 -23.23 -1.57 17.15
CA PRO A 295 -22.92 -1.29 18.54
C PRO A 295 -21.64 -2.01 18.97
N LEU A 296 -20.68 -1.25 19.51
CA LEU A 296 -19.42 -1.78 20.03
C LEU A 296 -19.49 -2.16 21.52
N THR A 297 -20.53 -1.73 22.23
CA THR A 297 -20.68 -1.96 23.68
C THR A 297 -20.70 -3.46 23.99
N GLY A 298 -19.80 -3.90 24.89
CA GLY A 298 -19.68 -5.31 25.28
C GLY A 298 -18.92 -6.19 24.26
N ARG A 299 -18.51 -5.64 23.11
CA ARG A 299 -17.59 -6.33 22.18
C ARG A 299 -16.16 -6.18 22.67
N LEU A 300 -15.78 -7.00 23.63
CA LEU A 300 -14.41 -7.49 23.67
C LEU A 300 -14.35 -8.62 22.63
N PRO A 301 -13.51 -8.55 21.59
CA PRO A 301 -13.46 -9.62 20.60
C PRO A 301 -13.04 -10.98 21.20
#